data_AF-A0A920QD28-F1
#
_entry.id   AF-A0A920QD28-F1
#
_cell.length_a   1.000
_cell.length_b   1.000
_cell.length_c   1.000
_cell.angle_alpha   90.00
_cell.angle_beta   90.00
_cell.angle_gamma   90.00
#
_symmetry.space_group_name_H-M   'P 1'
#
loop_
_entity.id
_entity.type
_entity.pdbx_description
1 polymer ?
#
loop_
_entity_poly.entity_id
_entity_poly.type
_entity_poly.pdbx_seq_one_letter_code
_entity_poly.pdbx_strand_id
1 'polypeptide(L)' 'MAALPPLLFDLENDPEEFVNLASHPDFQKVVVEYSGKMLSWNMLHRDRTLVNMNMESGTIAHWKGPRVFDPPNA' A
#
# COMPACT_ATOMS: atom_id res chain seq x y z
N MET A 1 18.86 11.27 -6.73
CA MET A 1 18.71 9.80 -6.67
C MET A 1 17.83 9.39 -7.83
N ALA A 2 18.37 8.65 -8.81
CA ALA A 2 17.53 8.03 -9.82
C ALA A 2 16.83 6.84 -9.16
N ALA A 3 15.50 6.82 -9.16
CA ALA A 3 14.76 5.63 -8.73
C ALA A 3 15.03 4.52 -9.75
N LEU A 4 15.25 3.29 -9.26
CA LEU A 4 15.29 2.12 -10.13
C LEU A 4 13.96 2.01 -10.89
N PRO A 5 13.99 1.61 -12.18
CA PRO A 5 12.75 1.39 -12.92
C PRO A 5 11.91 0.31 -12.22
N PRO A 6 10.57 0.43 -12.25
CA PRO A 6 9.69 -0.59 -11.70
C PRO A 6 9.83 -1.92 -12.47
N LEU A 7 9.53 -3.02 -11.79
CA LEU A 7 9.47 -4.36 -12.36
C LEU A 7 8.04 -4.89 -12.22
N LEU A 8 7.55 -5.53 -13.28
CA LEU A 8 6.27 -6.25 -13.30
C LEU A 8 6.47 -7.55 -14.09
N PHE A 9 6.12 -8.68 -13.48
CA PHE A 9 6.22 -9.99 -14.09
C PHE A 9 4.84 -10.63 -14.17
N ASP A 10 4.56 -11.27 -15.30
CA ASP A 10 3.36 -12.09 -15.47
C ASP A 10 3.68 -13.52 -15.07
N LEU A 11 3.31 -13.92 -13.85
CA LEU A 11 3.66 -15.24 -13.33
C LEU A 11 2.90 -16.40 -14.01
N GLU A 12 1.84 -16.12 -14.77
CA GLU A 12 1.12 -17.16 -15.51
C GLU A 12 1.89 -17.57 -16.77
N ASN A 13 2.45 -16.59 -17.48
CA ASN A 13 3.18 -16.81 -18.72
C ASN A 13 4.71 -16.83 -18.55
N ASP A 14 5.23 -16.21 -17.48
CA ASP A 14 6.64 -16.06 -17.13
C ASP A 14 6.86 -16.32 -15.63
N PRO A 15 6.73 -17.59 -15.18
CA PRO A 15 6.91 -17.96 -13.78
C PRO A 15 8.35 -17.80 -13.28
N GLU A 16 9.32 -17.68 -14.18
CA GLU A 16 10.74 -17.50 -13.86
C GLU A 16 11.19 -16.02 -13.84
N GLU A 17 10.25 -15.08 -14.06
CA GLU A 17 10.46 -13.63 -13.94
C GLU A 17 11.55 -13.07 -14.88
N PHE A 18 11.66 -13.61 -16.10
CA PHE A 18 12.66 -13.17 -17.08
C PHE A 18 12.26 -11.92 -17.86
N VAL A 19 10.97 -11.64 -17.99
CA VAL A 19 10.44 -10.60 -18.86
C VAL A 19 9.76 -9.50 -18.03
N ASN A 20 10.44 -8.35 -17.91
CA ASN A 20 9.84 -7.18 -17.28
C ASN A 20 8.81 -6.50 -18.20
N LEU A 21 7.56 -6.49 -17.77
CA LEU A 21 6.42 -5.90 -18.47
C LEU A 21 6.04 -4.50 -17.94
N ALA A 22 6.78 -3.92 -16.99
CA ALA A 22 6.41 -2.65 -16.35
C ALA A 22 6.30 -1.46 -17.32
N SER A 23 7.02 -1.50 -18.44
CA SER A 23 6.98 -0.46 -19.48
C SER A 23 6.01 -0.79 -20.63
N HIS A 24 5.42 -2.00 -20.64
CA HIS A 24 4.58 -2.45 -21.74
C HIS A 24 3.22 -1.73 -21.70
N PRO A 25 2.76 -1.10 -22.81
CA PRO A 25 1.52 -0.30 -22.82
C PRO A 25 0.29 -1.05 -22.31
N ASP A 26 0.15 -2.32 -22.69
CA ASP A 26 -1.00 -3.15 -22.31
C ASP A 26 -1.05 -3.47 -20.81
N PHE A 27 0.07 -3.39 -20.11
CA PHE A 27 0.19 -3.71 -18.68
C PHE A 27 0.20 -2.46 -17.78
N GLN A 28 0.10 -1.25 -18.33
CA GLN A 28 0.14 0.00 -17.56
C GLN A 28 -0.94 0.07 -16.48
N LYS A 29 -2.14 -0.43 -16.77
CA LYS A 29 -3.23 -0.49 -15.79
C LYS A 29 -2.89 -1.40 -14.61
N VAL A 30 -2.24 -2.54 -14.89
CA VAL A 30 -1.80 -3.51 -13.88
C VAL A 30 -0.73 -2.88 -13.00
N VAL A 31 0.27 -2.21 -13.60
CA VAL A 31 1.32 -1.48 -12.86
C VAL A 31 0.70 -0.47 -11.88
N VAL A 32 -0.26 0.34 -12.34
CA VAL A 32 -0.94 1.34 -11.50
C VAL A 32 -1.71 0.67 -10.35
N GLU A 33 -2.45 -0.40 -10.63
CA GLU A 33 -3.21 -1.12 -9.61
C GLU A 33 -2.32 -1.69 -8.51
N TYR A 34 -1.25 -2.39 -8.89
CA TYR A 34 -0.33 -2.99 -7.91
C TYR A 34 0.51 -1.95 -7.18
N SER A 35 0.89 -0.85 -7.83
CA SER A 35 1.52 0.31 -7.17
C SER A 35 0.59 0.92 -6.12
N GLY A 36 -0.71 1.05 -6.44
CA GLY A 36 -1.73 1.51 -5.51
C GLY A 36 -1.88 0.58 -4.31
N LYS A 37 -1.95 -0.73 -4.54
CA LYS A 37 -1.98 -1.75 -3.47
C LYS A 37 -0.74 -1.67 -2.57
N MET A 38 0.45 -1.53 -3.15
CA MET A 38 1.70 -1.38 -2.38
C MET A 38 1.71 -0.09 -1.57
N LEU A 39 1.21 1.02 -2.11
CA LEU A 39 1.10 2.29 -1.41
C LEU A 39 0.12 2.19 -0.23
N SER A 40 -1.08 1.62 -0.45
CA SER A 40 -2.06 1.38 0.62
C SER A 40 -1.46 0.50 1.72
N TRP A 41 -0.74 -0.57 1.34
CA TRP A 41 -0.05 -1.43 2.28
C TRP A 41 1.02 -0.67 3.08
N ASN A 42 1.83 0.17 2.42
CA ASN A 42 2.86 0.98 3.09
C ASN A 42 2.23 1.94 4.12
N MET A 43 1.21 2.69 3.71
CA MET A 43 0.50 3.62 4.59
C MET A 43 -0.11 2.90 5.80
N LEU A 44 -0.67 1.72 5.57
CA LEU A 44 -1.26 0.92 6.62
C LEU A 44 -0.17 0.49 7.62
N HIS A 45 0.97 -0.04 7.15
CA HIS A 45 1.98 -0.72 7.98
C HIS A 45 3.12 0.15 8.51
N ARG A 46 3.03 1.48 8.44
CA ARG A 46 3.97 2.36 9.15
C ARG A 46 3.94 2.11 10.65
N ASP A 47 5.03 2.46 11.35
CA ASP A 47 5.12 2.33 12.81
C ASP A 47 3.91 3.00 13.49
N ARG A 48 3.31 2.28 14.44
CA ARG A 48 2.07 2.66 15.13
C ARG A 48 2.23 2.85 16.62
N THR A 49 3.46 2.84 17.13
CA THR A 49 3.74 2.85 18.59
C THR A 49 2.96 3.94 19.34
N LEU A 50 2.80 5.14 18.76
CA LEU A 50 2.08 6.25 19.39
C LEU A 50 0.81 6.70 18.64
N VAL A 51 0.46 6.04 17.52
CA VAL A 51 -0.56 6.55 16.57
C VAL A 51 -1.98 6.54 17.14
N ASN A 52 -2.24 5.77 18.19
CA ASN A 52 -3.55 5.73 18.86
C ASN A 52 -3.64 6.67 20.09
N MET A 53 -2.57 7.39 20.44
CA MET A 53 -2.59 8.31 21.58
C MET A 53 -2.94 9.72 21.11
N ASN A 54 -3.99 10.28 21.70
CA ASN A 54 -4.46 11.64 21.49
C ASN A 54 -4.38 12.43 22.79
N MET A 55 -4.40 13.75 22.70
CA MET A 55 -4.42 14.64 23.86
C MET A 55 -5.73 15.44 23.86
N GLU A 56 -6.51 15.28 24.91
CA GLU A 56 -7.81 15.94 25.09
C GLU A 56 -7.75 16.76 26.39
N SER A 57 -7.71 18.09 26.26
CA SER A 57 -7.77 19.04 27.38
C SER A 57 -6.80 18.73 28.55
N GLY A 58 -5.55 18.39 28.22
CA GLY A 58 -4.52 18.09 29.24
C GLY A 58 -4.45 16.63 29.68
N THR A 59 -5.33 15.76 29.19
CA THR A 59 -5.33 14.32 29.48
C THR A 59 -4.98 13.53 28.22
N ILE A 60 -4.25 12.42 28.37
CA ILE A 60 -3.96 11.51 27.26
C ILE A 60 -5.15 10.57 27.08
N ALA A 61 -5.76 10.59 25.90
CA ALA A 61 -6.80 9.68 25.46
C ALA A 61 -6.20 8.60 24.56
N HIS A 62 -6.49 7.32 24.83
CA HIS A 62 -6.02 6.19 24.02
C HIS A 62 -7.18 5.63 23.19
N TRP A 63 -7.10 5.75 21.87
CA TRP A 63 -8.05 5.14 20.93
C TRP A 63 -7.91 3.62 20.89
N LYS A 64 -9.02 2.89 21.10
CA LYS A 64 -9.07 1.42 21.09
C LYS A 64 -9.95 0.84 19.97
N GLY A 65 -10.41 1.67 19.03
CA GLY A 65 -11.29 1.23 17.95
C GLY A 65 -10.56 0.46 16.84
N PRO A 66 -11.32 -0.11 15.89
CA PRO A 66 -10.77 -0.87 14.77
C PRO A 66 -9.87 0.02 13.90
N ARG A 67 -8.88 -0.63 13.26
CA ARG A 67 -7.89 0.02 12.39
C ARG A 67 -8.49 0.53 11.09
N VAL A 68 -9.42 -0.24 10.52
CA VAL A 68 -10.15 0.10 9.31
C VAL A 68 -11.52 0.58 9.76
N PHE A 69 -11.84 1.83 9.42
CA PHE A 69 -13.20 2.32 9.52
C PHE A 69 -13.96 1.75 8.33
N ASP A 70 -14.77 0.73 8.56
CA ASP A 70 -15.72 0.23 7.56
C ASP A 70 -16.99 1.08 7.70
N PRO A 71 -17.23 2.05 6.80
CA PRO A 71 -18.44 2.84 6.89
C PRO A 71 -19.64 1.89 6.69
N PRO A 72 -20.76 2.10 7.39
CA PRO A 72 -21.87 1.14 7.41
C PRO A 72 -22.56 0.84 6.07
N ASN A 73 -22.05 1.31 4.91
CA ASN A 73 -22.64 1.09 3.58
C ASN A 73 -21.56 0.97 2.45
N ALA A 74 -20.43 0.31 2.69
CA ALA A 74 -19.45 -0.01 1.63
C ALA A 74 -19.82 -1.31 0.88
#